data_AF-A0A3A8HHF7-F1
#
_entry.id   AF-A0A3A8HHF7-F1
#
_cell.length_a   1.000
_cell.length_b   1.000
_cell.length_c   1.000
_cell.angle_alpha   90.00
_cell.angle_beta   90.00
_cell.angle_gamma   90.00
#
_symmetry.space_group_name_H-M   'P 1'
#
loop_
_entity.id
_entity.type
_entity.pdbx_description
1 polymer ?
#
loop_
_entity_poly.entity_id
_entity_poly.type
_entity_poly.pdbx_seq_one_letter_code
_entity_poly.pdbx_strand_id
1 'polypeptide(L)'
;ELEGLQAAVGLNVVRGAAAAGQFAVGGNVAGGALSGGQFSVGANIAGAGGVGGQFTVGANIAGGALKGVQASVGANVAPSMVGLQAATGLNFAKEMRGAQLSLLNVGGDVSGAQVGLVNIASKVEGLQLGLLNVARESQGEALGLLSFIGNGQANVQLWASDVAYTNVALKFGSQHFHTLLTLGFNPGTNTHRRRYVAGFGFGTHIPTGRLFFDLEAIGSSVHTDNLFRDGDGLNVLAQLRLVAGWQVAKRFALIGGVTGNTLVTWDNGDRWEELGIGPEWRSVSDGGNTTVRVWPGVLLGVQL
;
A
#
# COMPACT_ATOMS: atom_id res chain seq x y z
N GLU A 1 24.69 -10.01 38.09
CA GLU A 1 24.19 -8.89 37.27
C GLU A 1 25.40 -8.18 36.66
N LEU A 2 25.20 -7.27 35.71
CA LEU A 2 26.27 -6.44 35.14
C LEU A 2 25.88 -4.97 35.26
N GLU A 3 26.79 -4.15 35.78
CA GLU A 3 26.72 -2.69 35.77
C GLU A 3 28.00 -2.16 35.10
N GLY A 4 27.89 -1.43 33.99
CA GLY A 4 29.04 -0.86 33.28
C GLY A 4 29.20 -1.31 31.82
N LEU A 5 30.41 -1.72 31.41
CA LEU A 5 30.70 -2.09 30.01
C LEU A 5 31.31 -3.49 29.93
N GLN A 6 30.88 -4.27 28.95
CA GLN A 6 31.44 -5.59 28.63
C GLN A 6 31.78 -5.67 27.14
N ALA A 7 33.00 -6.13 26.81
CA ALA A 7 33.46 -6.25 25.43
C ALA A 7 34.13 -7.61 25.19
N ALA A 8 33.85 -8.25 24.04
CA ALA A 8 34.46 -9.53 23.66
C ALA A 8 34.54 -9.71 22.14
N VAL A 9 35.43 -10.56 21.64
CA VAL A 9 35.38 -11.01 20.24
C VAL A 9 34.27 -12.07 20.06
N GLY A 10 34.21 -13.05 20.97
CA GLY A 10 33.20 -14.10 20.94
C GLY A 10 31.84 -13.65 21.47
N LEU A 11 31.46 -14.14 22.65
CA LEU A 11 30.17 -13.86 23.27
C LEU A 11 30.34 -13.12 24.59
N ASN A 12 29.49 -12.12 24.81
CA ASN A 12 29.23 -11.58 26.14
C ASN A 12 27.99 -12.29 26.72
N VAL A 13 28.12 -12.89 27.91
CA VAL A 13 26.99 -13.56 28.58
C VAL A 13 26.86 -13.05 30.01
N VAL A 14 25.71 -12.47 30.32
CA VAL A 14 25.27 -12.08 31.66
C VAL A 14 24.03 -12.89 31.99
N ARG A 15 24.06 -13.71 33.05
CA ARG A 15 22.90 -14.55 33.42
C ARG A 15 21.72 -13.77 33.97
N GLY A 16 21.96 -12.61 34.58
CA GLY A 16 20.94 -11.76 35.20
C GLY A 16 20.65 -10.49 34.41
N ALA A 17 20.23 -9.44 35.11
CA ALA A 17 20.06 -8.11 34.53
C ALA A 17 21.41 -7.49 34.10
N ALA A 18 21.35 -6.66 33.05
CA ALA A 18 22.48 -5.92 32.52
C ALA A 18 22.11 -4.43 32.40
N ALA A 19 22.62 -3.60 33.32
CA ALA A 19 22.55 -2.15 33.29
C ALA A 19 23.82 -1.59 32.65
N ALA A 20 23.99 -1.82 31.35
CA ALA A 20 25.30 -1.80 30.73
C ALA A 20 25.31 -1.63 29.21
N GLY A 21 26.49 -1.31 28.68
CA GLY A 21 26.83 -1.48 27.27
C GLY A 21 27.54 -2.80 27.02
N GLN A 22 27.01 -3.65 26.12
CA GLN A 22 27.68 -4.89 25.68
C GLN A 22 28.09 -4.78 24.20
N PHE A 23 29.34 -5.10 23.90
CA PHE A 23 29.92 -5.03 22.56
C PHE A 23 30.58 -6.37 22.21
N ALA A 24 30.13 -7.05 21.15
CA ALA A 24 30.73 -8.33 20.74
C ALA A 24 30.67 -8.59 19.25
N VAL A 25 31.67 -9.25 18.64
CA VAL A 25 31.52 -9.71 17.24
C VAL A 25 30.50 -10.84 17.18
N GLY A 26 30.68 -11.88 17.99
CA GLY A 26 29.75 -13.02 18.02
C GLY A 26 28.36 -12.65 18.52
N GLY A 27 28.24 -12.11 19.73
CA GLY A 27 26.92 -11.75 20.26
C GLY A 27 26.88 -11.40 21.74
N ASN A 28 25.78 -10.77 22.14
CA ASN A 28 25.53 -10.36 23.52
C ASN A 28 24.28 -11.05 24.05
N VAL A 29 24.36 -11.61 25.26
CA VAL A 29 23.24 -12.24 25.94
C VAL A 29 23.12 -11.66 27.34
N ALA A 30 21.97 -11.07 27.64
CA ALA A 30 21.51 -10.76 28.98
C ALA A 30 20.31 -11.67 29.29
N GLY A 31 20.43 -12.54 30.29
CA GLY A 31 19.37 -13.46 30.68
C GLY A 31 18.18 -12.76 31.35
N GLY A 32 18.41 -11.60 31.96
CA GLY A 32 17.40 -10.76 32.58
C GLY A 32 17.02 -9.53 31.75
N ALA A 33 16.65 -8.45 32.44
CA ALA A 33 16.32 -7.18 31.82
C ALA A 33 17.58 -6.43 31.35
N LEU A 34 17.49 -5.81 30.18
CA LEU A 34 18.48 -4.88 29.64
C LEU A 34 18.13 -3.44 30.04
N SER A 35 19.07 -2.70 30.59
CA SER A 35 19.02 -1.25 30.76
C SER A 35 20.27 -0.64 30.15
N GLY A 36 20.27 -0.39 28.84
CA GLY A 36 21.45 0.06 28.12
C GLY A 36 21.49 -0.33 26.65
N GLY A 37 22.66 -0.78 26.16
CA GLY A 37 22.89 -1.02 24.73
C GLY A 37 23.60 -2.35 24.47
N GLN A 38 23.14 -3.10 23.46
CA GLN A 38 23.85 -4.27 22.93
C GLN A 38 24.23 -4.02 21.47
N PHE A 39 25.50 -4.26 21.14
CA PHE A 39 26.06 -4.07 19.81
C PHE A 39 26.81 -5.32 19.37
N SER A 40 26.42 -5.92 18.23
CA SER A 40 27.11 -7.10 17.71
C SER A 40 27.08 -7.28 16.21
N VAL A 41 27.76 -8.31 15.70
CA VAL A 41 27.54 -8.79 14.32
C VAL A 41 26.55 -9.95 14.31
N GLY A 42 26.69 -10.93 15.20
CA GLY A 42 25.80 -12.10 15.21
C GLY A 42 24.42 -11.83 15.82
N ALA A 43 24.30 -11.80 17.14
CA ALA A 43 22.99 -11.62 17.79
C ALA A 43 23.07 -10.88 19.13
N ASN A 44 21.98 -10.19 19.45
CA ASN A 44 21.75 -9.57 20.76
C ASN A 44 20.49 -10.15 21.39
N ILE A 45 20.58 -10.63 22.63
CA ILE A 45 19.47 -11.26 23.36
C ILE A 45 19.28 -10.56 24.70
N ALA A 46 18.05 -10.11 24.96
CA ALA A 46 17.58 -9.60 26.26
C ALA A 46 16.41 -10.46 26.75
N GLY A 47 16.68 -11.42 27.64
CA GLY A 47 15.76 -12.48 28.04
C GLY A 47 14.45 -11.98 28.64
N ALA A 48 14.47 -10.90 29.41
CA ALA A 48 13.27 -10.29 30.00
C ALA A 48 12.84 -8.97 29.31
N GLY A 49 13.45 -8.61 28.18
CA GLY A 49 13.25 -7.30 27.55
C GLY A 49 13.99 -6.19 28.29
N GLY A 50 13.38 -5.01 28.43
CA GLY A 50 13.94 -3.89 29.20
C GLY A 50 13.82 -2.53 28.51
N VAL A 51 14.77 -1.63 28.80
CA VAL A 51 14.84 -0.28 28.25
C VAL A 51 16.21 -0.07 27.60
N GLY A 52 16.26 0.18 26.30
CA GLY A 52 17.55 0.29 25.62
C GLY A 52 17.56 0.09 24.12
N GLY A 53 18.76 -0.12 23.60
CA GLY A 53 19.02 -0.34 22.18
C GLY A 53 19.68 -1.69 21.91
N GLN A 54 19.24 -2.38 20.85
CA GLN A 54 19.94 -3.55 20.31
C GLN A 54 20.29 -3.28 18.85
N PHE A 55 21.57 -3.40 18.50
CA PHE A 55 22.11 -3.12 17.16
C PHE A 55 22.95 -4.30 16.69
N THR A 56 22.59 -4.91 15.57
CA THR A 56 23.34 -6.07 15.06
C THR A 56 23.26 -6.24 13.55
N VAL A 57 24.04 -7.14 12.97
CA VAL A 57 23.82 -7.57 11.58
C VAL A 57 22.80 -8.70 11.55
N GLY A 58 22.96 -9.74 12.38
CA GLY A 58 22.06 -10.89 12.41
C GLY A 58 20.71 -10.59 13.04
N ALA A 59 20.53 -10.84 14.34
CA ALA A 59 19.22 -10.71 14.98
C ALA A 59 19.22 -10.10 16.39
N ASN A 60 18.27 -9.21 16.65
CA ASN A 60 17.95 -8.71 17.98
C ASN A 60 16.71 -9.43 18.51
N ILE A 61 16.81 -10.00 19.71
CA ILE A 61 15.74 -10.78 20.33
C ILE A 61 15.51 -10.24 21.75
N ALA A 62 14.27 -9.87 22.04
CA ALA A 62 13.79 -9.63 23.40
C ALA A 62 12.79 -10.72 23.78
N GLY A 63 12.98 -11.36 24.94
CA GLY A 63 12.02 -12.35 25.46
C GLY A 63 10.83 -11.73 26.20
N GLY A 64 10.90 -10.42 26.49
CA GLY A 64 9.85 -9.64 27.14
C GLY A 64 9.63 -8.29 26.47
N ALA A 65 8.93 -7.38 27.17
CA ALA A 65 8.66 -6.05 26.65
C ALA A 65 9.94 -5.22 26.54
N LEU A 66 10.16 -4.59 25.38
CA LEU A 66 11.30 -3.72 25.15
C LEU A 66 10.83 -2.29 24.84
N LYS A 67 11.42 -1.31 25.51
CA LYS A 67 11.26 0.11 25.20
C LYS A 67 12.56 0.67 24.65
N GLY A 68 12.57 1.11 23.39
CA GLY A 68 13.72 1.74 22.76
C GLY A 68 13.87 1.39 21.28
N VAL A 69 15.04 0.89 20.88
CA VAL A 69 15.36 0.67 19.46
C VAL A 69 15.91 -0.74 19.24
N GLN A 70 15.37 -1.46 18.25
CA GLN A 70 16.03 -2.63 17.67
C GLN A 70 16.38 -2.31 16.22
N ALA A 71 17.66 -2.44 15.86
CA ALA A 71 18.14 -2.23 14.50
C ALA A 71 18.98 -3.42 14.05
N SER A 72 18.62 -4.04 12.92
CA SER A 72 19.32 -5.22 12.38
C SER A 72 19.37 -5.23 10.86
N VAL A 73 20.22 -6.06 10.26
CA VAL A 73 20.03 -6.45 8.85
C VAL A 73 19.03 -7.61 8.77
N GLY A 74 19.21 -8.64 9.58
CA GLY A 74 18.37 -9.84 9.57
C GLY A 74 16.99 -9.61 10.18
N ALA A 75 16.87 -9.68 11.51
CA ALA A 75 15.57 -9.61 12.17
C ALA A 75 15.58 -8.95 13.55
N ASN A 76 14.48 -8.28 13.87
CA ASN A 76 14.16 -7.80 15.20
C ASN A 76 12.89 -8.49 15.72
N VAL A 77 12.96 -9.08 16.90
CA VAL A 77 11.85 -9.83 17.50
C VAL A 77 11.65 -9.39 18.95
N ALA A 78 10.42 -9.05 19.30
CA ALA A 78 10.01 -8.79 20.68
C ALA A 78 8.53 -9.14 20.85
N PRO A 79 8.06 -9.69 21.98
CA PRO A 79 6.62 -9.84 22.23
C PRO A 79 5.89 -8.49 22.27
N SER A 80 6.49 -7.50 22.96
CA SER A 80 5.96 -6.13 23.08
C SER A 80 7.09 -5.15 22.83
N MET A 81 6.83 -4.13 22.01
CA MET A 81 7.80 -3.12 21.65
C MET A 81 7.22 -1.71 21.74
N VAL A 82 7.91 -0.82 22.44
CA VAL A 82 7.62 0.62 22.46
C VAL A 82 8.84 1.37 21.89
N GLY A 83 8.72 1.90 20.68
CA GLY A 83 9.79 2.65 20.01
C GLY A 83 9.95 2.25 18.54
N LEU A 84 11.16 1.91 18.11
CA LEU A 84 11.49 1.64 16.71
C LEU A 84 12.07 0.23 16.52
N GLN A 85 11.48 -0.56 15.63
CA GLN A 85 12.15 -1.72 15.04
C GLN A 85 12.52 -1.39 13.59
N ALA A 86 13.79 -1.50 13.24
CA ALA A 86 14.30 -1.27 11.89
C ALA A 86 15.13 -2.48 11.44
N ALA A 87 14.68 -3.19 10.42
CA ALA A 87 15.39 -4.33 9.86
C ALA A 87 15.42 -4.24 8.34
N THR A 88 16.40 -4.86 7.68
CA THR A 88 16.23 -5.14 6.25
C THR A 88 15.25 -6.30 6.07
N GLY A 89 15.43 -7.39 6.80
CA GLY A 89 14.58 -8.59 6.67
C GLY A 89 13.21 -8.45 7.34
N LEU A 90 13.18 -8.67 8.65
CA LEU A 90 11.94 -8.85 9.42
C LEU A 90 11.90 -8.00 10.68
N ASN A 91 10.77 -7.34 10.92
CA ASN A 91 10.38 -6.91 12.26
C ASN A 91 9.15 -7.70 12.73
N PHE A 92 9.21 -8.23 13.94
CA PHE A 92 8.09 -8.89 14.59
C PHE A 92 7.82 -8.29 15.97
N ALA A 93 6.56 -7.92 16.22
CA ALA A 93 6.06 -7.62 17.55
C ALA A 93 4.57 -7.98 17.69
N LYS A 94 4.18 -8.66 18.78
CA LYS A 94 2.74 -8.91 19.02
C LYS A 94 2.02 -7.62 19.45
N GLU A 95 2.67 -6.82 20.27
CA GLU A 95 2.21 -5.48 20.65
C GLU A 95 3.28 -4.48 20.21
N MET A 96 2.90 -3.53 19.35
CA MET A 96 3.82 -2.53 18.82
C MET A 96 3.26 -1.14 19.07
N ARG A 97 4.02 -0.29 19.76
CA ARG A 97 3.74 1.14 19.87
C ARG A 97 4.93 1.94 19.31
N GLY A 98 4.76 2.54 18.14
CA GLY A 98 5.82 3.28 17.45
C GLY A 98 5.95 2.87 15.98
N ALA A 99 7.16 2.58 15.49
CA ALA A 99 7.38 2.28 14.06
C ALA A 99 8.11 0.95 13.81
N GLN A 100 7.66 0.20 12.81
CA GLN A 100 8.36 -0.94 12.21
C GLN A 100 8.75 -0.59 10.78
N LEU A 101 10.06 -0.64 10.48
CA LEU A 101 10.62 -0.37 9.15
C LEU A 101 11.39 -1.60 8.66
N SER A 102 10.87 -2.34 7.68
CA SER A 102 11.56 -3.48 7.08
C SER A 102 10.90 -3.97 5.81
N LEU A 103 11.50 -4.93 5.09
CA LEU A 103 10.83 -5.57 3.96
C LEU A 103 9.54 -6.30 4.40
N LEU A 104 9.57 -6.95 5.56
CA LEU A 104 8.43 -7.66 6.16
C LEU A 104 8.20 -7.22 7.61
N ASN A 105 7.11 -6.47 7.85
CA ASN A 105 6.67 -6.13 9.20
C ASN A 105 5.49 -7.01 9.61
N VAL A 106 5.59 -7.64 10.78
CA VAL A 106 4.53 -8.47 11.35
C VAL A 106 4.17 -7.97 12.75
N GLY A 107 2.89 -7.63 12.89
CA GLY A 107 2.26 -7.06 14.09
C GLY A 107 1.10 -7.92 14.59
N GLY A 108 0.85 -7.92 15.90
CA GLY A 108 -0.48 -8.26 16.43
C GLY A 108 -1.33 -6.98 16.46
N ASP A 109 -1.21 -6.24 17.56
CA ASP A 109 -1.79 -4.91 17.75
C ASP A 109 -0.71 -3.85 17.55
N VAL A 110 -0.93 -2.95 16.58
CA VAL A 110 0.04 -1.92 16.18
C VAL A 110 -0.56 -0.54 16.38
N SER A 111 -0.01 0.26 17.28
CA SER A 111 -0.31 1.69 17.45
C SER A 111 0.87 2.51 16.93
N GLY A 112 0.76 3.00 15.69
CA GLY A 112 1.81 3.74 15.01
C GLY A 112 1.95 3.38 13.53
N ALA A 113 3.17 3.09 13.05
CA ALA A 113 3.44 2.91 11.63
C ALA A 113 4.15 1.59 11.29
N GLN A 114 3.72 0.95 10.20
CA GLN A 114 4.48 -0.10 9.51
C GLN A 114 4.85 0.38 8.11
N VAL A 115 6.13 0.38 7.78
CA VAL A 115 6.64 0.79 6.46
C VAL A 115 7.50 -0.33 5.91
N GLY A 116 7.10 -0.87 4.76
CA GLY A 116 7.74 -2.05 4.19
C GLY A 116 7.18 -2.50 2.86
N LEU A 117 7.69 -3.60 2.30
CA LEU A 117 7.05 -4.20 1.13
C LEU A 117 5.77 -4.92 1.53
N VAL A 118 5.83 -5.65 2.65
CA VAL A 118 4.72 -6.42 3.19
C VAL A 118 4.51 -6.04 4.66
N ASN A 119 3.31 -5.55 4.96
CA ASN A 119 2.88 -5.22 6.32
C ASN A 119 1.69 -6.11 6.70
N ILE A 120 1.82 -6.85 7.80
CA ILE A 120 0.78 -7.74 8.30
C ILE A 120 0.50 -7.36 9.75
N ALA A 121 -0.77 -7.16 10.09
CA ALA A 121 -1.20 -6.90 11.45
C ALA A 121 -2.55 -7.56 11.75
N SER A 122 -2.87 -7.76 13.03
CA SER A 122 -4.25 -8.07 13.43
C SER A 122 -5.04 -6.78 13.57
N LYS A 123 -4.55 -5.81 14.35
CA LYS A 123 -5.15 -4.48 14.51
C LYS A 123 -4.12 -3.39 14.27
N VAL A 124 -4.54 -2.32 13.61
CA VAL A 124 -3.70 -1.14 13.35
C VAL A 124 -4.43 0.13 13.78
N GLU A 125 -3.77 0.94 14.58
CA GLU A 125 -4.14 2.31 14.89
C GLU A 125 -3.01 3.22 14.35
N GLY A 126 -3.13 3.63 13.09
CA GLY A 126 -2.12 4.46 12.42
C GLY A 126 -1.94 4.14 10.94
N LEU A 127 -0.69 3.97 10.49
CA LEU A 127 -0.36 3.90 9.06
C LEU A 127 0.29 2.57 8.69
N GLN A 128 -0.18 1.95 7.61
CA GLN A 128 0.58 0.95 6.87
C GLN A 128 0.96 1.52 5.49
N LEU A 129 2.25 1.52 5.17
CA LEU A 129 2.76 1.92 3.86
C LEU A 129 3.55 0.75 3.24
N GLY A 130 3.10 0.26 2.09
CA GLY A 130 3.80 -0.82 1.40
C GLY A 130 3.21 -1.27 0.09
N LEU A 131 3.78 -2.31 -0.51
CA LEU A 131 3.19 -2.92 -1.69
C LEU A 131 1.97 -3.74 -1.31
N LEU A 132 2.07 -4.47 -0.20
CA LEU A 132 1.01 -5.30 0.35
C LEU A 132 0.78 -4.93 1.82
N ASN A 133 -0.45 -4.50 2.13
CA ASN A 133 -0.90 -4.27 3.49
C ASN A 133 -2.04 -5.23 3.82
N VAL A 134 -1.96 -5.91 4.96
CA VAL A 134 -2.98 -6.83 5.44
C VAL A 134 -3.27 -6.54 6.90
N ALA A 135 -4.54 -6.26 7.22
CA ALA A 135 -5.01 -6.12 8.60
C ALA A 135 -6.43 -6.66 8.77
N ARG A 136 -6.72 -7.29 9.91
CA ARG A 136 -8.10 -7.69 10.24
C ARG A 136 -8.95 -6.46 10.57
N GLU A 137 -8.36 -5.48 11.24
CA GLU A 137 -9.00 -4.21 11.60
C GLU A 137 -7.97 -3.07 11.53
N SER A 138 -8.37 -1.93 10.99
CA SER A 138 -7.54 -0.71 10.99
C SER A 138 -8.40 0.52 11.33
N GLN A 139 -7.91 1.33 12.27
CA GLN A 139 -8.40 2.67 12.61
C GLN A 139 -7.44 3.74 12.06
N GLY A 140 -6.93 3.51 10.86
CA GLY A 140 -6.10 4.46 10.13
C GLY A 140 -5.99 4.07 8.66
N GLU A 141 -4.89 4.44 8.02
CA GLU A 141 -4.76 4.34 6.57
C GLU A 141 -3.78 3.25 6.14
N ALA A 142 -4.11 2.57 5.04
CA ALA A 142 -3.28 1.54 4.44
C ALA A 142 -2.98 1.93 2.99
N LEU A 143 -1.86 2.60 2.80
CA LEU A 143 -1.39 3.06 1.50
C LEU A 143 -0.56 1.96 0.85
N GLY A 144 -1.08 1.38 -0.24
CA GLY A 144 -0.34 0.38 -0.97
C GLY A 144 -0.97 -0.05 -2.27
N LEU A 145 -0.19 -0.82 -3.04
CA LEU A 145 -0.69 -1.40 -4.29
C LEU A 145 -1.84 -2.36 -4.01
N LEU A 146 -1.71 -3.18 -2.97
CA LEU A 146 -2.71 -4.11 -2.50
C LEU A 146 -2.92 -3.91 -1.00
N SER A 147 -4.09 -3.40 -0.61
CA SER A 147 -4.45 -3.18 0.80
C SER A 147 -5.72 -3.98 1.14
N PHE A 148 -5.58 -5.02 1.95
CA PHE A 148 -6.67 -5.89 2.40
C PHE A 148 -6.96 -5.63 3.89
N ILE A 149 -7.97 -4.79 4.15
CA ILE A 149 -8.33 -4.33 5.48
C ILE A 149 -9.75 -4.78 5.80
N GLY A 150 -9.94 -5.58 6.87
CA GLY A 150 -11.21 -6.24 7.14
C GLY A 150 -12.40 -5.29 7.43
N ASN A 151 -12.14 -4.10 7.95
CA ASN A 151 -13.12 -3.02 8.13
C ASN A 151 -12.93 -1.85 7.14
N GLY A 152 -12.21 -2.09 6.03
CA GLY A 152 -11.95 -1.11 4.98
C GLY A 152 -12.87 -1.26 3.77
N GLN A 153 -12.44 -0.71 2.64
CA GLN A 153 -13.16 -0.80 1.37
C GLN A 153 -12.92 -2.19 0.74
N ALA A 154 -13.99 -2.80 0.23
CA ALA A 154 -13.94 -4.03 -0.56
C ALA A 154 -15.21 -4.12 -1.42
N ASN A 155 -15.24 -3.38 -2.52
CA ASN A 155 -16.43 -3.19 -3.34
C ASN A 155 -16.18 -3.58 -4.79
N VAL A 156 -17.25 -3.97 -5.48
CA VAL A 156 -17.27 -4.12 -6.94
C VAL A 156 -18.06 -2.97 -7.54
N GLN A 157 -17.48 -2.25 -8.50
CA GLN A 157 -18.18 -1.20 -9.25
C GLN A 157 -18.51 -1.68 -10.65
N LEU A 158 -19.69 -1.32 -11.13
CA LEU A 158 -20.13 -1.53 -12.51
C LEU A 158 -20.67 -0.20 -13.04
N TRP A 159 -20.11 0.32 -14.13
CA TRP A 159 -20.55 1.61 -14.68
C TRP A 159 -20.44 1.68 -16.20
N ALA A 160 -21.24 2.57 -16.78
CA ALA A 160 -21.11 3.01 -18.15
C ALA A 160 -20.46 4.40 -18.18
N SER A 161 -19.62 4.65 -19.19
CA SER A 161 -19.01 5.96 -19.43
C SER A 161 -18.85 6.26 -20.92
N ASP A 162 -18.40 7.47 -21.22
CA ASP A 162 -17.99 7.93 -22.54
C ASP A 162 -16.76 7.19 -23.10
N VAL A 163 -15.92 6.62 -22.22
CA VAL A 163 -14.75 5.82 -22.61
C VAL A 163 -15.15 4.40 -23.00
N ALA A 164 -15.94 3.74 -22.17
CA ALA A 164 -16.43 2.38 -22.40
C ALA A 164 -17.84 2.20 -21.83
N TYR A 165 -18.71 1.51 -22.58
CA TYR A 165 -20.10 1.33 -22.19
C TYR A 165 -20.29 0.39 -21.02
N THR A 166 -19.36 -0.56 -20.83
CA THR A 166 -19.39 -1.49 -19.72
C THR A 166 -18.04 -1.50 -19.05
N ASN A 167 -17.99 -1.12 -17.78
CA ASN A 167 -16.78 -1.19 -16.98
C ASN A 167 -17.07 -1.96 -15.69
N VAL A 168 -16.05 -2.69 -15.23
CA VAL A 168 -16.03 -3.33 -13.92
C VAL A 168 -14.77 -2.91 -13.19
N ALA A 169 -14.87 -2.65 -11.89
CA ALA A 169 -13.70 -2.46 -11.05
C ALA A 169 -13.80 -3.18 -9.71
N LEU A 170 -12.64 -3.62 -9.23
CA LEU A 170 -12.44 -4.06 -7.86
C LEU A 170 -11.81 -2.90 -7.09
N LYS A 171 -12.49 -2.44 -6.04
CA LYS A 171 -12.06 -1.36 -5.14
C LYS A 171 -11.73 -1.96 -3.77
N PHE A 172 -10.50 -1.79 -3.31
CA PHE A 172 -10.07 -2.30 -2.00
C PHE A 172 -9.09 -1.36 -1.31
N GLY A 173 -9.15 -1.27 0.02
CA GLY A 173 -8.26 -0.40 0.80
C GLY A 173 -8.70 -0.15 2.24
N SER A 174 -8.14 0.87 2.87
CA SER A 174 -8.56 1.37 4.18
C SER A 174 -9.89 2.14 4.09
N GLN A 175 -10.34 2.75 5.17
CA GLN A 175 -11.64 3.42 5.21
C GLN A 175 -11.74 4.61 4.24
N HIS A 176 -10.69 5.44 4.18
CA HIS A 176 -10.67 6.66 3.39
C HIS A 176 -9.77 6.59 2.16
N PHE A 177 -8.91 5.59 2.03
CA PHE A 177 -8.05 5.41 0.86
C PHE A 177 -8.27 4.05 0.22
N HIS A 178 -8.34 4.02 -1.11
CA HIS A 178 -8.52 2.78 -1.86
C HIS A 178 -7.65 2.74 -3.09
N THR A 179 -7.35 1.52 -3.49
CA THR A 179 -6.85 1.16 -4.81
C THR A 179 -7.99 0.57 -5.61
N LEU A 180 -7.98 0.79 -6.92
CA LEU A 180 -8.93 0.18 -7.83
C LEU A 180 -8.25 -0.46 -9.05
N LEU A 181 -8.75 -1.62 -9.44
CA LEU A 181 -8.39 -2.32 -10.67
C LEU A 181 -9.60 -2.28 -11.59
N THR A 182 -9.45 -1.77 -12.82
CA THR A 182 -10.56 -1.57 -13.75
C THR A 182 -10.37 -2.33 -15.05
N LEU A 183 -11.46 -2.89 -15.56
CA LEU A 183 -11.58 -3.42 -16.92
C LEU A 183 -12.80 -2.81 -17.60
N GLY A 184 -12.62 -2.24 -18.78
CA GLY A 184 -13.65 -1.62 -19.60
C GLY A 184 -13.79 -2.31 -20.95
N PHE A 185 -15.02 -2.37 -21.45
CA PHE A 185 -15.38 -2.94 -22.74
C PHE A 185 -16.40 -2.04 -23.46
N ASN A 186 -16.15 -1.76 -24.73
CA ASN A 186 -17.09 -1.10 -25.61
C ASN A 186 -17.46 -2.04 -26.78
N PRO A 187 -18.68 -2.57 -26.83
CA PRO A 187 -19.14 -3.39 -27.95
C PRO A 187 -19.37 -2.52 -29.19
N GLY A 188 -18.40 -2.52 -30.11
CA GLY A 188 -18.56 -1.88 -31.41
C GLY A 188 -19.63 -2.58 -32.27
N THR A 189 -20.45 -1.79 -32.97
CA THR A 189 -21.43 -2.28 -33.97
C THR A 189 -20.76 -2.80 -35.25
N ASN A 190 -19.53 -2.36 -35.54
CA ASN A 190 -18.64 -2.93 -36.54
C ASN A 190 -17.35 -3.45 -35.88
N THR A 191 -16.78 -4.52 -36.44
CA THR A 191 -15.61 -5.24 -35.90
C THR A 191 -14.36 -4.40 -35.70
N HIS A 192 -14.27 -3.19 -36.24
CA HIS A 192 -13.13 -2.26 -36.06
C HIS A 192 -13.35 -1.19 -34.97
N ARG A 193 -14.41 -1.32 -34.16
CA ARG A 193 -14.79 -0.34 -33.10
C ARG A 193 -14.82 -0.97 -31.70
N ARG A 194 -14.37 -2.21 -31.54
CA ARG A 194 -14.32 -2.88 -30.24
C ARG A 194 -13.13 -2.35 -29.44
N ARG A 195 -13.39 -1.90 -28.22
CA ARG A 195 -12.37 -1.33 -27.34
C ARG A 195 -12.32 -2.07 -26.02
N TYR A 196 -11.09 -2.30 -25.56
CA TYR A 196 -10.81 -2.82 -24.24
C TYR A 196 -9.95 -1.81 -23.47
N VAL A 197 -10.30 -1.61 -22.21
CA VAL A 197 -9.58 -0.72 -21.29
C VAL A 197 -9.15 -1.54 -20.10
N ALA A 198 -7.89 -1.47 -19.71
CA ALA A 198 -7.40 -2.08 -18.48
C ALA A 198 -6.61 -1.05 -17.69
N GLY A 199 -6.91 -0.89 -16.41
CA GLY A 199 -6.35 0.20 -15.63
C GLY A 199 -6.16 -0.09 -14.16
N PHE A 200 -5.32 0.73 -13.56
CA PHE A 200 -5.00 0.75 -12.15
C PHE A 200 -5.15 2.19 -11.66
N GLY A 201 -5.70 2.38 -10.48
CA GLY A 201 -5.84 3.69 -9.88
C GLY A 201 -5.89 3.67 -8.36
N PHE A 202 -5.82 4.85 -7.79
CA PHE A 202 -5.97 5.08 -6.37
C PHE A 202 -6.93 6.25 -6.16
N GLY A 203 -7.56 6.28 -4.99
CA GLY A 203 -8.49 7.35 -4.66
C GLY A 203 -8.74 7.48 -3.19
N THR A 204 -9.43 8.57 -2.87
CA THR A 204 -9.95 8.82 -1.53
C THR A 204 -11.45 8.62 -1.50
N HIS A 205 -11.96 8.21 -0.34
CA HIS A 205 -13.37 7.98 -0.06
C HIS A 205 -13.80 8.82 1.14
N ILE A 206 -14.84 9.62 0.95
CA ILE A 206 -15.38 10.54 1.96
C ILE A 206 -16.83 10.16 2.25
N PRO A 207 -17.10 9.39 3.32
CA PRO A 207 -18.45 9.02 3.70
C PRO A 207 -19.18 10.20 4.37
N THR A 208 -20.39 10.51 3.90
CA THR A 208 -21.29 11.57 4.44
C THR A 208 -22.69 10.98 4.67
N GLY A 209 -22.80 10.07 5.63
CA GLY A 209 -24.05 9.37 5.96
C GLY A 209 -24.46 8.38 4.86
N ARG A 210 -25.59 8.62 4.18
CA ARG A 210 -26.01 7.82 3.02
C ARG A 210 -25.36 8.25 1.72
N LEU A 211 -24.71 9.41 1.69
CA LEU A 211 -23.96 9.88 0.52
C LEU A 211 -22.48 9.61 0.76
N PHE A 212 -21.72 9.45 -0.32
CA PHE A 212 -20.26 9.46 -0.28
C PHE A 212 -19.69 10.14 -1.51
N PHE A 213 -18.45 10.58 -1.40
CA PHE A 213 -17.70 11.15 -2.51
C PHE A 213 -16.37 10.44 -2.66
N ASP A 214 -16.03 10.08 -3.90
CA ASP A 214 -14.71 9.55 -4.25
C ASP A 214 -13.98 10.52 -5.18
N LEU A 215 -12.68 10.71 -4.93
CA LEU A 215 -11.75 11.38 -5.83
C LEU A 215 -10.68 10.37 -6.25
N GLU A 216 -10.58 10.08 -7.55
CA GLU A 216 -9.80 8.94 -8.02
C GLU A 216 -8.92 9.32 -9.21
N ALA A 217 -7.66 8.89 -9.18
CA ALA A 217 -6.72 9.00 -10.28
C ALA A 217 -6.44 7.61 -10.86
N ILE A 218 -6.59 7.46 -12.17
CA ILE A 218 -6.48 6.17 -12.88
C ILE A 218 -5.56 6.31 -14.07
N GLY A 219 -4.64 5.37 -14.22
CA GLY A 219 -3.91 5.13 -15.47
C GLY A 219 -4.42 3.85 -16.11
N SER A 220 -4.82 3.93 -17.37
CA SER A 220 -5.32 2.78 -18.15
C SER A 220 -4.61 2.66 -19.49
N SER A 221 -4.51 1.44 -19.98
CA SER A 221 -4.17 1.14 -21.37
C SER A 221 -5.44 0.92 -22.19
N VAL A 222 -5.44 1.42 -23.43
CA VAL A 222 -6.58 1.31 -24.36
C VAL A 222 -6.16 0.50 -25.59
N HIS A 223 -6.89 -0.57 -25.88
CA HIS A 223 -6.58 -1.51 -26.97
C HIS A 223 -7.77 -1.69 -27.92
N THR A 224 -7.46 -1.89 -29.21
CA THR A 224 -8.45 -2.21 -30.26
C THR A 224 -8.49 -3.71 -30.49
N ASP A 225 -9.67 -4.26 -30.76
CA ASP A 225 -9.92 -5.65 -31.20
C ASP A 225 -9.53 -6.78 -30.23
N ASN A 226 -8.39 -6.70 -29.54
CA ASN A 226 -7.93 -7.69 -28.56
C ASN A 226 -7.03 -7.04 -27.47
N LEU A 227 -7.02 -7.60 -26.26
CA LEU A 227 -6.27 -7.07 -25.10
C LEU A 227 -4.74 -7.22 -25.19
N PHE A 228 -4.22 -8.10 -26.04
CA PHE A 228 -2.81 -8.53 -26.05
C PHE A 228 -2.18 -8.58 -27.45
N ARG A 229 -2.72 -7.84 -28.43
CA ARG A 229 -2.18 -7.88 -29.80
C ARG A 229 -0.92 -7.01 -29.89
N ASP A 230 0.21 -7.65 -30.17
CA ASP A 230 1.46 -6.96 -30.55
C ASP A 230 1.22 -6.17 -31.85
N GLY A 231 1.28 -4.84 -31.79
CA GLY A 231 1.25 -3.96 -32.97
C GLY A 231 0.33 -2.73 -32.91
N ASP A 232 -0.46 -2.54 -31.85
CA ASP A 232 -1.45 -1.43 -31.78
C ASP A 232 -0.91 -0.12 -31.14
N GLY A 233 0.37 -0.08 -30.77
CA GLY A 233 0.95 1.03 -30.01
C GLY A 233 0.45 1.08 -28.55
N LEU A 234 1.27 1.61 -27.65
CA LEU A 234 0.92 1.71 -26.23
C LEU A 234 0.01 2.92 -26.01
N ASN A 235 -1.31 2.82 -26.10
CA ASN A 235 -2.20 3.96 -25.82
C ASN A 235 -2.46 4.11 -24.32
N VAL A 236 -2.15 5.28 -23.76
CA VAL A 236 -2.27 5.55 -22.32
C VAL A 236 -3.37 6.57 -22.06
N LEU A 237 -4.34 6.19 -21.24
CA LEU A 237 -5.44 7.03 -20.77
C LEU A 237 -5.24 7.34 -19.28
N ALA A 238 -4.98 8.60 -18.96
CA ALA A 238 -5.05 9.11 -17.60
C ALA A 238 -6.45 9.67 -17.33
N GLN A 239 -7.04 9.32 -16.19
CA GLN A 239 -8.35 9.81 -15.78
C GLN A 239 -8.30 10.35 -14.36
N LEU A 240 -8.93 11.50 -14.15
CA LEU A 240 -9.28 12.02 -12.83
C LEU A 240 -10.81 11.95 -12.69
N ARG A 241 -11.32 11.24 -11.69
CA ARG A 241 -12.77 11.04 -11.48
C ARG A 241 -13.20 11.69 -10.17
N LEU A 242 -14.32 12.41 -10.23
CA LEU A 242 -15.07 12.83 -9.06
C LEU A 242 -16.42 12.10 -9.08
N VAL A 243 -16.63 11.21 -8.11
CA VAL A 243 -17.81 10.34 -8.05
C VAL A 243 -18.62 10.68 -6.81
N ALA A 244 -19.91 10.88 -7.00
CA ALA A 244 -20.89 10.92 -5.92
C ALA A 244 -21.64 9.58 -5.87
N GLY A 245 -21.76 9.01 -4.67
CA GLY A 245 -22.47 7.78 -4.43
C GLY A 245 -23.61 7.96 -3.44
N TRP A 246 -24.73 7.28 -3.69
CA TRP A 246 -25.87 7.21 -2.78
C TRP A 246 -26.12 5.77 -2.35
N GLN A 247 -25.88 5.49 -1.07
CA GLN A 247 -26.06 4.19 -0.43
C GLN A 247 -27.56 3.91 -0.22
N VAL A 248 -28.17 3.22 -1.18
CA VAL A 248 -29.61 2.89 -1.18
C VAL A 248 -29.89 1.69 -0.26
N ALA A 249 -28.98 0.72 -0.20
CA ALA A 249 -29.05 -0.42 0.71
C ALA A 249 -27.68 -0.74 1.32
N LYS A 250 -27.60 -1.65 2.30
CA LYS A 250 -26.36 -1.94 3.04
C LYS A 250 -25.16 -2.33 2.17
N ARG A 251 -25.39 -2.91 0.98
CA ARG A 251 -24.35 -3.39 0.04
C ARG A 251 -24.68 -2.98 -1.41
N PHE A 252 -25.34 -1.85 -1.57
CA PHE A 252 -25.74 -1.34 -2.88
C PHE A 252 -25.81 0.18 -2.86
N ALA A 253 -25.03 0.80 -3.73
CA ALA A 253 -25.07 2.23 -3.96
C ALA A 253 -25.22 2.54 -5.45
N LEU A 254 -25.96 3.60 -5.74
CA LEU A 254 -25.95 4.23 -7.07
C LEU A 254 -24.77 5.19 -7.11
N ILE A 255 -24.01 5.19 -8.20
CA ILE A 255 -22.87 6.09 -8.40
C ILE A 255 -23.05 6.91 -9.67
N GLY A 256 -22.64 8.16 -9.62
CA GLY A 256 -22.59 9.06 -10.75
C GLY A 256 -21.46 10.06 -10.59
N GLY A 257 -20.81 10.43 -11.68
CA GLY A 257 -19.63 11.26 -11.59
C GLY A 257 -19.22 11.93 -12.88
N VAL A 258 -18.27 12.83 -12.75
CA VAL A 258 -17.60 13.51 -13.86
C VAL A 258 -16.15 13.04 -13.94
N THR A 259 -15.61 13.01 -15.14
CA THR A 259 -14.23 12.59 -15.40
C THR A 259 -13.49 13.65 -16.21
N GLY A 260 -12.22 13.86 -15.89
CA GLY A 260 -11.27 14.52 -16.77
C GLY A 260 -10.36 13.46 -17.39
N ASN A 261 -10.36 13.37 -18.72
CA ASN A 261 -9.65 12.32 -19.43
C ASN A 261 -8.51 12.93 -20.26
N THR A 262 -7.35 12.29 -20.23
CA THR A 262 -6.20 12.60 -21.07
C THR A 262 -5.72 11.33 -21.75
N LEU A 263 -5.92 11.22 -23.06
CA LEU A 263 -5.43 10.10 -23.86
C LEU A 263 -4.19 10.53 -24.63
N VAL A 264 -3.16 9.70 -24.54
CA VAL A 264 -1.95 9.82 -25.35
C VAL A 264 -1.84 8.58 -26.22
N THR A 265 -1.73 8.80 -27.52
CA THR A 265 -1.56 7.76 -28.53
C THR A 265 -0.30 7.99 -29.33
N TRP A 266 0.41 6.91 -29.63
CA TRP A 266 1.62 6.91 -30.44
C TRP A 266 1.37 5.98 -31.63
N ASP A 267 1.60 6.46 -32.86
CA ASP A 267 1.59 5.75 -34.16
C ASP A 267 0.61 6.26 -35.24
N ASN A 268 0.44 7.59 -35.39
CA ASN A 268 -0.29 8.25 -36.50
C ASN A 268 -1.76 7.81 -36.73
N GLY A 269 -2.29 6.87 -35.96
CA GLY A 269 -3.64 6.36 -36.04
C GLY A 269 -4.53 7.12 -35.09
N ASP A 270 -5.10 8.22 -35.54
CA ASP A 270 -6.17 8.90 -34.81
C ASP A 270 -7.49 8.11 -34.92
N ARG A 271 -7.48 6.86 -34.46
CA ARG A 271 -8.62 5.94 -34.56
C ARG A 271 -9.73 6.25 -33.55
N TRP A 272 -9.58 7.31 -32.76
CA TRP A 272 -10.41 7.60 -31.59
C TRP A 272 -11.16 8.94 -31.67
N GLU A 273 -11.49 9.39 -32.89
CA GLU A 273 -12.22 10.64 -33.15
C GLU A 273 -13.61 10.73 -32.49
N GLU A 274 -14.18 9.62 -32.01
CA GLU A 274 -15.51 9.55 -31.38
C GLU A 274 -15.47 9.48 -29.82
N LEU A 275 -14.33 9.77 -29.17
CA LEU A 275 -14.24 9.77 -27.70
C LEU A 275 -14.74 11.08 -27.07
N GLY A 276 -15.53 10.95 -26.00
CA GLY A 276 -15.96 12.06 -25.17
C GLY A 276 -17.35 12.59 -25.47
N ILE A 277 -17.88 13.33 -24.49
CA ILE A 277 -19.17 14.03 -24.59
C ILE A 277 -18.93 15.52 -24.36
N GLY A 278 -18.75 16.28 -25.44
CA GLY A 278 -18.60 17.74 -25.37
C GLY A 278 -17.28 18.26 -25.96
N PRO A 279 -16.79 19.43 -25.50
CA PRO A 279 -15.64 20.08 -26.10
C PRO A 279 -14.38 19.28 -25.84
N GLU A 280 -13.64 19.03 -26.91
CA GLU A 280 -12.39 18.29 -26.90
C GLU A 280 -11.23 19.22 -27.23
N TRP A 281 -10.13 19.08 -26.49
CA TRP A 281 -8.85 19.67 -26.85
C TRP A 281 -7.93 18.61 -27.43
N ARG A 282 -7.42 18.87 -28.63
CA ARG A 282 -6.53 17.96 -29.36
C ARG A 282 -5.24 18.68 -29.72
N SER A 283 -4.11 18.04 -29.41
CA SER A 283 -2.78 18.46 -29.82
C SER A 283 -2.05 17.32 -30.52
N VAL A 284 -1.42 17.62 -31.66
CA VAL A 284 -0.64 16.67 -32.46
C VAL A 284 0.79 17.17 -32.54
N SER A 285 1.76 16.29 -32.25
CA SER A 285 3.18 16.60 -32.25
C SER A 285 4.00 15.49 -32.90
N ASP A 286 5.32 15.69 -32.98
CA ASP A 286 6.27 14.72 -33.56
C ASP A 286 5.92 14.29 -35.00
N GLY A 287 5.63 15.27 -35.86
CA GLY A 287 5.29 15.01 -37.27
C GLY A 287 3.98 14.24 -37.49
N GLY A 288 3.12 14.13 -36.47
CA GLY A 288 1.87 13.37 -36.51
C GLY A 288 1.86 12.16 -35.58
N ASN A 289 3.05 11.68 -35.17
CA ASN A 289 3.19 10.39 -34.50
C ASN A 289 2.56 10.35 -33.11
N THR A 290 2.50 11.49 -32.42
CA THR A 290 1.91 11.59 -31.07
C THR A 290 0.67 12.47 -31.10
N THR A 291 -0.45 11.94 -30.61
CA THR A 291 -1.68 12.70 -30.40
C THR A 291 -2.05 12.70 -28.93
N VAL A 292 -2.32 13.88 -28.39
CA VAL A 292 -2.84 14.09 -27.04
C VAL A 292 -4.26 14.64 -27.15
N ARG A 293 -5.21 13.96 -26.51
CA ARG A 293 -6.62 14.34 -26.45
C ARG A 293 -7.03 14.55 -25.00
N VAL A 294 -7.72 15.65 -24.72
CA VAL A 294 -8.25 15.98 -23.40
C VAL A 294 -9.72 16.33 -23.51
N TRP A 295 -10.57 15.68 -22.72
CA TRP A 295 -12.01 15.93 -22.74
C TRP A 295 -12.66 15.67 -21.37
N PRO A 296 -13.79 16.34 -21.07
CA PRO A 296 -14.64 15.99 -19.95
C PRO A 296 -15.51 14.77 -20.29
N GLY A 297 -15.72 13.90 -19.31
CA GLY A 297 -16.61 12.75 -19.42
C GLY A 297 -17.54 12.64 -18.23
N VAL A 298 -18.40 11.63 -18.29
CA VAL A 298 -19.33 11.29 -17.21
C VAL A 298 -19.38 9.79 -17.01
N LEU A 299 -19.76 9.38 -15.82
CA LEU A 299 -20.04 7.99 -15.50
C LEU A 299 -21.34 7.87 -14.71
N LEU A 300 -22.03 6.75 -14.93
CA LEU A 300 -23.20 6.34 -14.18
C LEU A 300 -23.15 4.84 -13.97
N GLY A 301 -23.45 4.38 -12.76
CA GLY A 301 -23.32 2.99 -12.42
C GLY A 301 -23.80 2.64 -11.01
N VAL A 302 -23.30 1.51 -10.54
CA VAL A 302 -23.60 0.95 -9.22
C VAL A 302 -22.32 0.47 -8.54
N GLN A 303 -22.35 0.44 -7.21
CA GLN A 303 -21.34 -0.16 -6.36
C GLN A 303 -21.99 -1.20 -5.45
N LEU A 304 -21.34 -2.37 -5.32
CA LEU A 304 -21.74 -3.54 -4.56
C LEU A 304 -20.73 -3.87 -3.47
#